data_AF-A0A428XSB2-F1
#
_entry.id   AF-A0A428XSB2-F1
#
_cell.length_a   1.000
_cell.length_b   1.000
_cell.length_c   1.000
_cell.angle_alpha   90.00
_cell.angle_beta   90.00
_cell.angle_gamma   90.00
#
_symmetry.space_group_name_H-M   'P 1'
#
loop_
_entity.id
_entity.type
_entity.pdbx_description
1 polymer ?
#
loop_
_entity_poly.entity_id
_entity_poly.type
_entity_poly.pdbx_seq_one_letter_code
_entity_poly.pdbx_strand_id
1 'polypeptide(L)'
;MHNRRIALLRAICVVATICLGILAPSAASAAKTAETLDASNWVFNGTPIGIGVMRYWDGDYDHGKYDAVLPSLTFSDLEFGWNETRGVYIGPGYRGQISNVGTGAVSSYGCSTTGHQIHLREGYNYVVQNVSRC
;
A
#
# COMPACT_ATOMS: atom_id res chain seq x y z
N MET A 1 35.66 39.84 61.68
CA MET A 1 36.81 39.83 60.76
C MET A 1 36.76 38.56 59.94
N HIS A 2 36.83 38.70 58.62
CA HIS A 2 36.97 37.62 57.63
C HIS A 2 38.01 36.58 58.07
N ASN A 3 37.76 35.28 57.83
CA ASN A 3 38.70 34.46 57.08
C ASN A 3 38.16 33.05 56.73
N ARG A 4 37.93 32.89 55.43
CA ARG A 4 37.96 31.67 54.62
C ARG A 4 38.90 30.59 55.18
N ARG A 5 38.47 29.32 55.20
CA ARG A 5 39.30 28.16 54.77
C ARG A 5 38.43 27.05 54.19
N ILE A 6 38.56 26.94 52.87
CA ILE A 6 38.27 25.78 52.02
C ILE A 6 39.26 24.67 52.40
N ALA A 7 38.81 23.45 52.68
CA ALA A 7 39.46 22.20 52.28
C ALA A 7 38.62 21.00 52.79
N LEU A 8 37.94 20.27 51.90
CA LEU A 8 38.45 19.04 51.27
C LEU A 8 38.68 17.90 52.28
N LEU A 9 37.63 17.14 52.58
CA LEU A 9 37.80 15.72 52.88
C LEU A 9 36.89 14.88 51.97
N ARG A 10 37.56 14.28 50.98
CA ARG A 10 37.12 13.12 50.22
C ARG A 10 37.29 11.90 51.12
N ALA A 11 36.26 11.05 51.21
CA ALA A 11 36.32 9.58 51.24
C ALA A 11 34.93 9.04 51.67
N ILE A 12 34.10 8.59 50.74
CA ILE A 12 33.92 7.18 50.33
C ILE A 12 33.09 6.39 51.35
N CYS A 13 31.84 6.06 50.96
CA CYS A 13 31.10 4.83 51.28
C CYS A 13 29.94 4.74 50.27
N VAL A 14 30.09 3.98 49.18
CA VAL A 14 29.68 2.57 49.04
C VAL A 14 28.15 2.44 48.85
N VAL A 15 27.80 2.18 47.57
CA VAL A 15 26.76 1.24 47.09
C VAL A 15 25.32 1.43 47.57
N ALA A 16 24.45 1.82 46.62
CA ALA A 16 23.10 1.26 46.51
C ALA A 16 22.54 1.49 45.09
N THR A 17 22.91 0.61 44.17
CA THR A 17 22.28 0.42 42.87
C THR A 17 20.95 -0.31 43.10
N ILE A 18 19.80 0.31 42.83
CA ILE A 18 18.56 -0.42 42.53
C ILE A 18 17.89 0.26 41.34
N CYS A 19 18.14 -0.29 40.17
CA CYS A 19 17.39 -0.03 38.96
C CYS A 19 15.99 -0.66 39.09
N LEU A 20 14.95 0.15 39.28
CA LEU A 20 13.57 -0.24 39.03
C LEU A 20 13.09 0.50 37.77
N GLY A 21 13.75 0.20 36.65
CA GLY A 21 13.22 0.48 35.33
C GLY A 21 12.09 -0.51 35.08
N ILE A 22 10.85 -0.05 35.16
CA ILE A 22 9.67 -0.82 34.77
C ILE A 22 9.82 -1.08 33.27
N LEU A 23 10.27 -2.29 32.94
CA LEU A 23 10.25 -2.84 31.58
C LEU A 23 8.77 -3.00 31.20
N ALA A 24 8.17 -1.95 30.65
CA ALA A 24 6.97 -2.14 29.85
C ALA A 24 7.35 -3.09 28.70
N PRO A 25 6.58 -4.17 28.45
CA PRO A 25 6.77 -4.94 27.25
C PRO A 25 6.43 -4.02 26.09
N SER A 26 7.46 -3.53 25.38
CA SER A 26 7.29 -3.04 24.03
C SER A 26 6.71 -4.20 23.24
N ALA A 27 5.41 -4.15 22.99
CA ALA A 27 4.76 -5.02 22.03
C ALA A 27 5.49 -4.78 20.71
N ALA A 28 6.42 -5.67 20.39
CA ALA A 28 7.03 -5.71 19.08
C ALA A 28 5.87 -5.93 18.11
N SER A 29 5.45 -4.86 17.44
CA SER A 29 4.56 -4.98 16.30
C SER A 29 5.21 -6.02 15.40
N ALA A 30 4.50 -7.13 15.16
CA ALA A 30 4.96 -8.12 14.20
C ALA A 30 5.17 -7.37 12.89
N ALA A 31 6.44 -7.12 12.54
CA ALA A 31 6.77 -6.55 11.26
C ALA A 31 6.30 -7.57 10.24
N LYS A 32 5.25 -7.21 9.49
CA LYS A 32 4.79 -8.01 8.37
C LYS A 32 6.02 -8.26 7.50
N THR A 33 6.36 -9.52 7.29
CA THR A 33 7.43 -9.90 6.37
C THR A 33 7.17 -9.18 5.05
N ALA A 34 8.14 -8.38 4.59
CA ALA A 34 8.05 -7.78 3.27
C ALA A 34 7.94 -8.95 2.28
N GLU A 35 6.79 -9.09 1.63
CA GLU A 35 6.68 -9.97 0.48
C GLU A 35 7.67 -9.42 -0.54
N THR A 36 8.64 -10.25 -0.95
CA THR A 36 9.56 -9.87 -2.03
C THR A 36 8.76 -9.83 -3.31
N LEU A 37 8.37 -8.61 -3.68
CA LEU A 37 7.49 -8.30 -4.78
C LEU A 37 8.25 -8.21 -6.10
N ASP A 38 8.76 -9.34 -6.56
CA ASP A 38 9.47 -9.44 -7.84
C ASP A 38 8.63 -10.07 -8.95
N ALA A 39 7.42 -10.54 -8.66
CA ALA A 39 6.53 -11.06 -9.69
C ALA A 39 5.88 -9.90 -10.45
N SER A 40 6.38 -9.67 -11.67
CA SER A 40 5.80 -8.74 -12.65
C SER A 40 4.30 -8.99 -12.77
N ASN A 41 3.51 -7.92 -12.79
CA ASN A 41 2.07 -8.02 -12.99
C ASN A 41 1.52 -6.98 -13.96
N TRP A 42 0.55 -7.41 -14.76
CA TRP A 42 -0.13 -6.58 -15.73
C TRP A 42 -1.64 -6.58 -15.52
N VAL A 43 -2.27 -5.52 -16.05
CA VAL A 43 -3.72 -5.41 -16.22
C VAL A 43 -4.02 -5.37 -17.71
N PHE A 44 -4.95 -6.21 -18.16
CA PHE A 44 -5.55 -6.12 -19.48
C PHE A 44 -6.91 -5.42 -19.39
N ASN A 45 -7.09 -4.34 -20.15
CA ASN A 45 -8.37 -3.69 -20.31
C ASN A 45 -9.18 -4.37 -21.42
N GLY A 46 -10.01 -5.35 -21.07
CA GLY A 46 -10.91 -6.05 -22.00
C GLY A 46 -12.20 -5.30 -22.31
N THR A 47 -12.26 -3.99 -22.09
CA THR A 47 -13.47 -3.17 -22.24
C THR A 47 -13.31 -2.21 -23.43
N PRO A 48 -14.42 -1.67 -24.01
CA PRO A 48 -14.35 -0.75 -25.15
C PRO A 48 -14.01 0.70 -24.76
N ILE A 49 -13.77 0.99 -23.48
CA ILE A 49 -13.44 2.32 -22.97
C ILE A 49 -12.11 2.30 -22.22
N GLY A 50 -11.51 3.47 -22.01
CA GLY A 50 -10.34 3.58 -21.13
C GLY A 50 -10.70 3.33 -19.66
N ILE A 51 -9.78 2.71 -18.92
CA ILE A 51 -9.88 2.53 -17.47
C ILE A 51 -8.69 3.18 -16.78
N GLY A 52 -8.87 3.67 -15.54
CA GLY A 52 -7.74 4.14 -14.76
C GLY A 52 -6.91 2.96 -14.25
N VAL A 53 -5.59 3.08 -14.28
CA VAL A 53 -4.67 2.11 -13.69
C VAL A 53 -3.66 2.81 -12.80
N MET A 54 -3.26 2.11 -11.74
CA MET A 54 -2.32 2.60 -10.74
C MET A 54 -1.12 1.66 -10.76
N ARG A 55 0.06 2.21 -11.00
CA ARG A 55 1.31 1.45 -10.99
C ARG A 55 1.61 0.97 -9.58
N TYR A 56 1.53 1.86 -8.60
CA TYR A 56 1.77 1.57 -7.19
C TYR A 56 0.46 1.61 -6.39
N TRP A 57 0.47 1.11 -5.16
CA TRP A 57 -0.62 1.28 -4.18
C TRP A 57 -0.03 1.83 -2.87
N ASP A 58 0.30 3.11 -2.89
CA ASP A 58 1.00 3.81 -1.80
C ASP A 58 0.04 4.45 -0.78
N GLY A 59 -1.27 4.30 -0.98
CA GLY A 59 -2.31 4.80 -0.10
C GLY A 59 -2.82 6.21 -0.42
N ASP A 60 -2.37 6.86 -1.51
CA ASP A 60 -2.89 8.18 -1.93
C ASP A 60 -3.99 8.11 -3.01
N TYR A 61 -4.50 6.92 -3.30
CA TYR A 61 -5.54 6.71 -4.30
C TYR A 61 -6.94 6.92 -3.71
N ASP A 62 -7.32 8.19 -3.56
CA ASP A 62 -8.66 8.64 -3.18
C ASP A 62 -9.44 9.19 -4.39
N HIS A 63 -10.73 8.86 -4.45
CA HIS A 63 -11.76 9.41 -5.36
C HIS A 63 -11.33 9.65 -6.83
N GLY A 64 -10.92 8.58 -7.52
CA GLY A 64 -10.71 8.64 -8.97
C GLY A 64 -9.35 9.16 -9.40
N LYS A 65 -8.40 9.21 -8.47
CA LYS A 65 -6.97 9.26 -8.80
C LYS A 65 -6.54 7.94 -9.45
N TYR A 66 -5.65 8.06 -10.42
CA TYR A 66 -4.94 6.96 -11.07
C TYR A 66 -3.72 7.55 -11.78
N ASP A 67 -2.73 6.73 -12.09
CA ASP A 67 -1.49 7.21 -12.70
C ASP A 67 -1.65 7.41 -14.22
N ALA A 68 -2.40 6.52 -14.87
CA ALA A 68 -2.66 6.58 -16.30
C ALA A 68 -4.03 6.00 -16.66
N VAL A 69 -4.54 6.38 -17.85
CA VAL A 69 -5.70 5.73 -18.47
C VAL A 69 -5.20 4.64 -19.42
N LEU A 70 -5.45 3.37 -19.09
CA LEU A 70 -5.17 2.24 -19.96
C LEU A 70 -6.20 2.19 -21.10
N PRO A 71 -5.79 2.28 -22.39
CA PRO A 71 -6.70 2.20 -23.51
C PRO A 71 -7.45 0.87 -23.60
N SER A 72 -8.53 0.88 -24.38
CA SER A 72 -9.34 -0.29 -24.69
C SER A 72 -8.51 -1.37 -25.37
N LEU A 73 -8.70 -2.63 -24.95
CA LEU A 73 -8.07 -3.83 -25.51
C LEU A 73 -6.53 -3.81 -25.47
N THR A 74 -5.96 -3.22 -24.42
CA THR A 74 -4.50 -3.11 -24.23
C THR A 74 -4.07 -3.62 -22.86
N PHE A 75 -2.79 -3.99 -22.76
CA PHE A 75 -2.12 -4.38 -21.52
C PHE A 75 -1.28 -3.24 -20.97
N SER A 76 -1.25 -3.06 -19.64
CA SER A 76 -0.51 -1.97 -18.99
C SER A 76 1.01 -2.07 -19.17
N ASP A 77 1.56 -3.27 -19.25
CA ASP A 77 2.97 -3.51 -19.48
C ASP A 77 3.39 -3.14 -20.91
N LEU A 78 2.55 -3.42 -21.91
CA LEU A 78 2.80 -3.06 -23.30
C LEU A 78 2.59 -1.57 -23.57
N GLU A 79 1.55 -0.97 -22.98
CA GLU A 79 1.22 0.44 -23.19
C GLU A 79 2.20 1.37 -22.50
N PHE A 80 2.55 1.07 -21.24
CA PHE A 80 3.32 1.99 -20.39
C PHE A 80 4.74 1.50 -20.06
N GLY A 81 5.10 0.27 -20.45
CA GLY A 81 6.37 -0.35 -20.05
C GLY A 81 6.44 -0.64 -18.55
N TRP A 82 5.30 -0.73 -17.87
CA TRP A 82 5.26 -0.98 -16.44
C TRP A 82 5.57 -2.44 -16.13
N ASN A 83 6.47 -2.67 -15.17
CA ASN A 83 6.72 -3.98 -14.60
C ASN A 83 5.68 -4.38 -13.55
N GLU A 84 4.84 -3.44 -13.11
CA GLU A 84 3.76 -3.71 -12.17
C GLU A 84 2.56 -2.79 -12.35
N THR A 85 1.39 -3.27 -11.97
CA THR A 85 0.14 -2.51 -11.88
C THR A 85 -0.61 -2.96 -10.64
N ARG A 86 -0.65 -2.11 -9.61
CA ARG A 86 -1.18 -2.45 -8.29
C ARG A 86 -2.63 -2.03 -8.10
N GLY A 87 -3.21 -1.23 -9.00
CA GLY A 87 -4.61 -0.83 -8.86
C GLY A 87 -5.33 -0.57 -10.18
N VAL A 88 -6.65 -0.62 -10.09
CA VAL A 88 -7.57 -0.28 -11.18
C VAL A 88 -8.62 0.69 -10.66
N TYR A 89 -8.98 1.65 -11.50
CA TYR A 89 -10.10 2.55 -11.29
C TYR A 89 -11.17 2.38 -12.37
N ILE A 90 -12.39 2.07 -11.95
CA ILE A 90 -13.59 2.06 -12.79
C ILE A 90 -14.37 3.35 -12.50
N GLY A 91 -14.56 4.18 -13.52
CA GLY A 91 -15.18 5.50 -13.38
C GLY A 91 -16.63 5.47 -12.86
N PRO A 92 -17.15 6.63 -12.41
CA PRO A 92 -18.52 6.76 -11.93
C PRO A 92 -19.53 6.48 -13.06
N GLY A 93 -20.69 5.94 -12.69
CA GLY A 93 -21.76 5.59 -13.63
C GLY A 93 -21.49 4.31 -14.43
N TYR A 94 -20.50 3.51 -14.01
CA TYR A 94 -20.21 2.22 -14.63
C TYR A 94 -20.22 1.08 -13.61
N ARG A 95 -20.56 -0.11 -14.10
CA ARG A 95 -20.36 -1.41 -13.46
C ARG A 95 -19.05 -2.00 -13.97
N GLY A 96 -18.52 -3.05 -13.35
CA GLY A 96 -17.35 -3.74 -13.90
C GLY A 96 -17.07 -5.09 -13.27
N GLN A 97 -16.21 -5.86 -13.93
CA GLN A 97 -15.74 -7.16 -13.48
C GLN A 97 -14.21 -7.21 -13.57
N ILE A 98 -13.57 -7.76 -12.56
CA ILE A 98 -12.12 -7.99 -12.54
C ILE A 98 -11.86 -9.47 -12.29
N SER A 99 -11.15 -10.10 -13.20
CA SER A 99 -10.76 -11.51 -13.16
C SER A 99 -9.28 -11.63 -12.86
N ASN A 100 -8.92 -12.37 -11.81
CA ASN A 100 -7.54 -12.72 -11.51
C ASN A 100 -7.14 -13.95 -12.36
N VAL A 101 -6.14 -13.79 -13.23
CA VAL A 101 -5.76 -14.80 -14.23
C VAL A 101 -5.12 -16.03 -13.58
N GLY A 102 -4.37 -15.86 -12.49
CA GLY A 102 -3.68 -16.98 -11.83
C GLY A 102 -4.59 -17.85 -10.97
N THR A 103 -5.68 -17.29 -10.43
CA THR A 103 -6.62 -18.00 -9.55
C THR A 103 -7.97 -18.30 -10.19
N GLY A 104 -8.31 -17.64 -11.29
CA GLY A 104 -9.65 -17.68 -11.89
C GLY A 104 -10.72 -16.93 -11.07
N ALA A 105 -10.35 -16.31 -9.95
CA ALA A 105 -11.29 -15.58 -9.11
C ALA A 105 -11.84 -14.35 -9.83
N VAL A 106 -13.15 -14.12 -9.68
CA VAL A 106 -13.87 -13.01 -10.30
C VAL A 106 -14.46 -12.13 -9.21
N SER A 107 -14.23 -10.82 -9.31
CA SER A 107 -14.89 -9.80 -8.48
C SER A 107 -15.79 -8.92 -9.36
N SER A 108 -17.01 -8.66 -8.92
CA SER A 108 -17.98 -7.81 -9.62
C SER A 108 -18.25 -6.53 -8.83
N TYR A 109 -18.32 -5.41 -9.54
CA TYR A 109 -18.49 -4.07 -8.99
C TYR A 109 -19.77 -3.45 -9.58
N GLY A 110 -20.68 -3.03 -8.71
CA GLY A 110 -21.97 -2.44 -9.08
C GLY A 110 -21.86 -1.00 -9.55
N CYS A 111 -22.98 -0.28 -9.57
CA CYS A 111 -22.97 1.15 -9.85
C CYS A 111 -22.31 1.94 -8.70
N SER A 112 -21.44 2.89 -9.05
CA SER A 112 -20.87 3.86 -8.11
C SER A 112 -21.00 5.28 -8.65
N THR A 113 -21.32 6.23 -7.78
CA THR A 113 -21.35 7.67 -8.10
C THR A 113 -19.97 8.32 -8.03
N THR A 114 -18.99 7.66 -7.41
CA THR A 114 -17.61 8.12 -7.25
C THR A 114 -16.60 7.23 -7.96
N GLY A 115 -17.08 6.19 -8.65
CA GLY A 115 -16.25 5.12 -9.21
C GLY A 115 -15.81 4.10 -8.16
N HIS A 116 -15.07 3.09 -8.61
CA HIS A 116 -14.47 2.04 -7.78
C HIS A 116 -12.96 2.09 -7.92
N GLN A 117 -12.25 2.15 -6.81
CA GLN A 117 -10.80 1.98 -6.76
C GLN A 117 -10.50 0.63 -6.12
N ILE A 118 -9.74 -0.19 -6.83
CA ILE A 118 -9.52 -1.58 -6.46
C ILE A 118 -8.03 -1.81 -6.32
N HIS A 119 -7.60 -2.18 -5.11
CA HIS A 119 -6.26 -2.70 -4.86
C HIS A 119 -6.17 -4.13 -5.41
N LEU A 120 -5.21 -4.36 -6.29
CA LEU A 120 -4.93 -5.67 -6.85
C LEU A 120 -3.90 -6.39 -5.98
N ARG A 121 -4.20 -7.65 -5.64
CA ARG A 121 -3.21 -8.52 -4.99
C ARG A 121 -2.01 -8.70 -5.91
N GLU A 122 -0.85 -8.61 -5.31
CA GLU A 122 0.43 -8.66 -5.97
C GLU A 122 0.78 -10.05 -6.51
N GLY A 123 1.65 -10.11 -7.52
CA GLY A 123 2.09 -11.36 -8.16
C GLY A 123 1.04 -12.06 -9.04
N TYR A 124 -0.08 -11.40 -9.32
CA TYR A 124 -1.12 -11.91 -10.22
C TYR A 124 -1.42 -10.92 -11.33
N ASN A 125 -1.76 -11.47 -12.50
CA ASN A 125 -2.27 -10.70 -13.63
C ASN A 125 -3.78 -10.59 -13.58
N TYR A 126 -4.31 -9.50 -14.13
CA TYR A 126 -5.74 -9.20 -14.06
C TYR A 126 -6.31 -8.82 -15.41
N VAL A 127 -7.58 -9.19 -15.61
CA VAL A 127 -8.37 -8.81 -16.77
C VAL A 127 -9.58 -8.03 -16.27
N VAL A 128 -9.74 -6.80 -16.75
CA VAL A 128 -10.90 -5.96 -16.47
C VAL A 128 -11.88 -6.13 -17.62
N GLN A 129 -13.11 -6.53 -17.32
CA GLN A 129 -14.14 -6.83 -18.30
C GLN A 129 -15.47 -6.19 -17.92
N ASN A 130 -16.35 -6.10 -18.93
CA ASN A 130 -17.77 -5.76 -18.76
C ASN A 130 -18.02 -4.45 -18.01
N VAL A 131 -17.44 -3.37 -18.54
CA VAL A 131 -17.70 -2.02 -18.06
C VAL A 131 -18.92 -1.45 -18.77
N SER A 132 -20.11 -1.75 -18.23
CA SER A 132 -21.39 -1.28 -18.73
C SER A 132 -21.87 -0.07 -17.94
N ARG A 133 -22.65 0.80 -18.59
CA ARG A 133 -23.25 1.95 -17.91
C ARG A 133 -24.31 1.52 -16.91
N CYS A 134 -24.40 2.32 -15.85
CA CYS A 134 -25.63 2.55 -15.12
C CYS A 134 -26.54 3.45 -15.98
#